data_AF-A0A197SGA2-F1
#
_entry.id   AF-A0A197SGA2-F1
#
_cell.length_a   1.000
_cell.length_b   1.000
_cell.length_c   1.000
_cell.angle_alpha   90.00
_cell.angle_beta   90.00
_cell.angle_gamma   90.00
#
_symmetry.space_group_name_H-M   'P 1'
#
loop_
_entity.id
_entity.type
_entity.pdbx_description
1 polymer ?
#
loop_
_entity_poly.entity_id
_entity_poly.type
_entity_poly.pdbx_seq_one_letter_code
_entity_poly.pdbx_strand_id
1 'polypeptide(L)'
;MPLDLLDRIRDLERRVHELTGRANIRPAMNEITHGAVRIGEGGSLSVTAPDGTGLFGVGQLPPFYNHTNGTPQQGLIIQREDGTEAITVRAIPSALGVDTQAVSVWDRSGNQVLSDETTTGWGMGTPYMPLVFNRLVSTGSDVVNDSNFQNRYFCVFPAQQPVAVVVVEFGAGGGSTCEVLLQYRTTDTTTWTDIGTASVTAAPTSTAWAAKQFVTPLHGAAYLLPCYFRLQVRQKSGTSGVMAHVLGAFTRATASKSEVPDPRPTSLARATAPQAAPSSTD
;
A
#
# COMPACT_ATOMS: atom_id res chain seq x y z
N MET A 1 58.09 -21.71 -60.05
CA MET A 1 57.01 -21.35 -59.11
C MET A 1 55.83 -20.83 -59.95
N PRO A 2 54.68 -21.50 -59.99
CA PRO A 2 53.57 -21.09 -60.86
C PRO A 2 52.91 -19.82 -60.34
N LEU A 3 52.69 -18.82 -61.21
CA LEU A 3 52.07 -17.52 -60.88
C LEU A 3 50.71 -17.64 -60.17
N ASP A 4 49.99 -18.73 -60.41
CA ASP A 4 48.62 -18.99 -59.91
C ASP A 4 48.53 -19.03 -58.36
N LEU A 5 49.58 -19.50 -57.69
CA LEU A 5 49.60 -19.53 -56.22
C LEU A 5 49.76 -18.13 -55.60
N LEU A 6 50.48 -17.23 -56.27
CA LEU A 6 50.70 -15.87 -55.77
C LEU A 6 49.47 -15.00 -55.95
N ASP A 7 48.73 -15.18 -57.05
CA ASP A 7 47.48 -14.47 -57.27
C ASP A 7 46.38 -14.95 -56.32
N ARG A 8 46.34 -16.25 -56.02
CA ARG A 8 45.40 -16.81 -55.04
C ARG A 8 45.70 -16.35 -53.61
N ILE A 9 46.97 -16.15 -53.26
CA ILE A 9 47.37 -15.55 -51.96
C ILE A 9 46.94 -14.09 -51.89
N ARG A 10 47.16 -13.29 -52.93
CA ARG A 10 46.72 -11.87 -52.97
C ARG A 10 45.20 -11.74 -52.87
N ASP A 11 44.46 -12.64 -53.50
CA ASP A 11 43.00 -12.62 -53.45
C ASP A 11 42.47 -13.02 -52.07
N LEU A 12 43.16 -13.94 -51.38
CA LEU A 12 42.90 -14.27 -49.98
C LEU A 12 43.26 -13.10 -49.04
N GLU A 13 44.41 -12.47 -49.23
CA GLU A 13 44.81 -11.28 -48.45
C GLU A 13 43.79 -10.16 -48.57
N ARG A 14 43.30 -9.89 -49.78
CA ARG A 14 42.25 -8.89 -50.02
C ARG A 14 40.95 -9.22 -49.29
N ARG A 15 40.48 -10.48 -49.37
CA ARG A 15 39.26 -10.91 -48.66
C ARG A 15 39.43 -10.87 -47.14
N VAL A 16 40.60 -11.25 -46.63
CA VAL A 16 40.93 -11.14 -45.20
C VAL A 16 40.97 -9.68 -44.76
N HIS A 17 41.50 -8.77 -45.58
CA HIS A 17 41.51 -7.35 -45.29
C HIS A 17 40.10 -6.75 -45.27
N GLU A 18 39.24 -7.15 -46.21
CA GLU A 18 37.82 -6.76 -46.24
C GLU A 18 37.03 -7.31 -45.04
N LEU A 19 37.26 -8.56 -44.66
CA LEU A 19 36.65 -9.19 -43.48
C LEU A 19 37.12 -8.55 -42.18
N THR A 20 38.42 -8.25 -42.06
CA THR A 20 38.98 -7.56 -40.90
C THR A 20 38.48 -6.12 -40.79
N GLY A 21 38.32 -5.44 -41.93
CA GLY A 21 37.71 -4.12 -42.02
C GLY A 21 36.25 -4.11 -41.56
N ARG A 22 35.44 -5.09 -41.98
CA ARG A 22 34.03 -5.23 -41.56
C ARG A 22 33.88 -5.71 -40.12
N ALA A 23 34.76 -6.58 -39.63
CA ALA A 23 34.78 -7.03 -38.24
C ALA A 23 35.18 -5.90 -37.26
N ASN A 24 35.93 -4.90 -37.72
CA ASN A 24 36.29 -3.71 -36.94
C ASN A 24 35.31 -2.55 -37.05
N ILE A 25 34.28 -2.64 -37.91
CA ILE A 25 33.09 -1.78 -37.78
C ILE A 25 32.31 -2.33 -36.59
N ARG A 26 32.75 -1.97 -35.38
CA ARG A 26 31.93 -2.18 -34.19
C ARG A 26 30.62 -1.44 -34.46
N PRO A 27 29.47 -2.13 -34.53
CA PRO A 27 28.20 -1.45 -34.45
C PRO A 27 28.26 -0.56 -33.22
N ALA A 28 27.68 0.63 -33.28
CA ALA A 28 27.59 1.47 -32.09
C ALA A 28 27.09 0.58 -30.94
N MET A 29 27.82 0.51 -29.82
CA MET A 29 27.48 -0.33 -28.64
C MET A 29 26.22 0.18 -27.90
N ASN A 30 25.34 0.83 -28.66
CA ASN A 30 24.19 1.60 -28.27
C ASN A 30 22.91 0.83 -28.60
N GLU A 31 23.03 -0.28 -29.34
CA GLU A 31 21.88 -1.03 -29.85
C GLU A 31 22.03 -2.54 -29.59
N ILE A 32 20.97 -3.13 -29.04
CA ILE A 32 20.83 -4.58 -28.86
C ILE A 32 19.82 -5.03 -29.90
N THR A 33 20.30 -5.50 -31.04
CA THR A 33 19.45 -5.81 -32.21
C THR A 33 18.75 -7.17 -32.10
N HIS A 34 19.35 -8.14 -31.40
CA HIS A 34 18.83 -9.49 -31.24
C HIS A 34 19.22 -10.09 -29.88
N GLY A 35 18.37 -10.97 -29.32
CA GLY A 35 18.63 -11.69 -28.07
C GLY A 35 18.06 -11.03 -26.81
N ALA A 36 18.14 -11.75 -25.69
CA ALA A 36 17.68 -11.27 -24.39
C ALA A 36 18.85 -10.66 -23.57
N VAL A 37 18.59 -9.55 -22.89
CA VAL A 37 19.53 -8.97 -21.92
C VAL A 37 19.29 -9.62 -20.56
N ARG A 38 20.26 -10.36 -20.06
CA ARG A 38 20.22 -10.98 -18.73
C ARG A 38 21.25 -10.32 -17.82
N ILE A 39 20.77 -9.81 -16.69
CA ILE A 39 21.59 -9.23 -15.63
C ILE A 39 21.45 -10.16 -14.42
N GLY A 40 22.55 -10.81 -14.02
CA GLY A 40 22.60 -11.77 -12.92
C GLY A 40 23.49 -11.29 -11.77
N GLU A 41 23.62 -12.11 -10.73
CA GLU A 41 24.61 -11.95 -9.65
C GLU A 41 24.57 -10.58 -8.93
N GLY A 42 23.37 -9.99 -8.81
CA GLY A 42 23.22 -8.66 -8.19
C GLY A 42 23.62 -7.49 -9.10
N GLY A 43 23.72 -7.72 -10.41
CA GLY A 43 23.89 -6.62 -11.37
C GLY A 43 22.68 -5.67 -11.40
N SER A 44 22.89 -4.50 -12.00
CA SER A 44 21.87 -3.47 -12.15
C SER A 44 21.92 -2.84 -13.55
N LEU A 45 20.79 -2.25 -13.96
CA LEU A 45 20.68 -1.38 -15.12
C LEU A 45 20.31 0.01 -14.62
N SER A 46 21.01 1.03 -15.12
CA SER A 46 20.74 2.42 -14.77
C SER A 46 20.73 3.32 -16.02
N VAL A 47 19.93 4.38 -15.96
CA VAL A 47 19.86 5.45 -16.96
C VAL A 47 20.10 6.76 -16.24
N THR A 48 21.05 7.55 -16.73
CA THR A 48 21.43 8.85 -16.16
C THR A 48 21.28 9.97 -17.19
N ALA A 49 20.89 11.15 -16.71
CA ALA A 49 20.91 12.39 -17.48
C ALA A 49 22.35 12.88 -17.71
N PRO A 50 22.58 13.84 -18.63
CA PRO A 50 23.92 14.34 -18.95
C PRO A 50 24.68 14.97 -17.78
N ASP A 51 23.95 15.49 -16.79
CA ASP A 51 24.49 16.04 -15.55
C ASP A 51 24.82 14.97 -14.49
N GLY A 52 24.54 13.70 -14.78
CA GLY A 52 24.73 12.56 -13.89
C GLY A 52 23.50 12.21 -13.04
N THR A 53 22.40 12.95 -13.15
CA THR A 53 21.17 12.67 -12.39
C THR A 53 20.58 11.33 -12.81
N GLY A 54 20.30 10.44 -11.84
CA GLY A 54 19.62 9.17 -12.13
C GLY A 54 18.18 9.41 -12.59
N LEU A 55 17.75 8.70 -13.63
CA LEU A 55 16.38 8.75 -14.16
C LEU A 55 15.65 7.42 -13.95
N PHE A 56 16.37 6.31 -14.13
CA PHE A 56 15.84 4.96 -13.99
C PHE A 56 16.92 4.03 -13.44
N GLY A 57 16.54 3.14 -12.53
CA GLY A 57 17.39 2.09 -11.98
C GLY A 57 16.58 0.82 -11.70
N VAL A 58 17.14 -0.34 -12.03
CA VAL A 58 16.57 -1.65 -11.70
C VAL A 58 17.66 -2.67 -11.40
N GLY A 59 17.37 -3.64 -10.53
CA GLY A 59 18.34 -4.63 -10.04
C GLY A 59 18.82 -4.26 -8.64
N GLN A 60 20.09 -4.48 -8.33
CA GLN A 60 20.60 -4.21 -6.99
C GLN A 60 20.65 -2.71 -6.76
N LEU A 61 19.93 -2.26 -5.73
CA LEU A 61 19.95 -0.87 -5.32
C LEU A 61 21.26 -0.52 -4.60
N PRO A 62 21.66 0.76 -4.62
CA PRO A 62 22.83 1.21 -3.86
C PRO A 62 22.74 0.88 -2.36
N PRO A 63 23.88 0.77 -1.64
CA PRO A 63 23.93 0.32 -0.24
C PRO A 63 23.05 1.10 0.74
N PHE A 64 22.72 2.36 0.44
CA PHE A 64 21.86 3.17 1.28
C PHE A 64 20.38 2.73 1.26
N TYR A 65 19.99 1.89 0.30
CA TYR A 65 18.70 1.20 0.26
C TYR A 65 18.80 -0.29 0.65
N ASN A 66 19.90 -0.71 1.28
CA ASN A 66 19.96 -2.06 1.81
C ASN A 66 18.84 -2.27 2.84
N HIS A 67 18.45 -3.54 3.00
CA HIS A 67 17.58 -3.94 4.09
C HIS A 67 18.20 -3.54 5.44
N THR A 68 17.38 -3.38 6.46
CA THR A 68 17.73 -3.05 7.84
C THR A 68 18.74 -4.04 8.44
N ASN A 69 18.76 -5.29 7.95
CA ASN A 69 19.75 -6.31 8.31
C ASN A 69 21.11 -6.16 7.57
N GLY A 70 21.28 -5.12 6.75
CA GLY A 70 22.48 -4.82 5.96
C GLY A 70 22.57 -5.53 4.61
N THR A 71 21.64 -6.43 4.29
CA THR A 71 21.68 -7.21 3.04
C THR A 71 21.31 -6.35 1.81
N PRO A 72 21.95 -6.60 0.64
CA PRO A 72 21.61 -5.89 -0.60
C PRO A 72 20.14 -6.09 -0.97
N GLN A 73 19.50 -5.00 -1.38
CA GLN A 73 18.12 -5.02 -1.80
C GLN A 73 18.02 -4.92 -3.33
N GLN A 74 17.18 -5.75 -3.93
CA GLN A 74 16.80 -5.61 -5.34
C GLN A 74 15.63 -4.64 -5.46
N GLY A 75 15.49 -3.90 -6.54
CA GLY A 75 14.33 -3.01 -6.66
C GLY A 75 14.26 -2.27 -7.98
N LEU A 76 13.40 -1.27 -7.99
CA LEU A 76 13.20 -0.35 -9.09
C LEU A 76 13.12 1.07 -8.53
N ILE A 77 13.74 2.02 -9.22
CA ILE A 77 13.68 3.45 -8.92
C ILE A 77 13.47 4.19 -10.23
N ILE A 78 12.44 5.02 -10.28
CA ILE A 78 12.20 6.01 -11.34
C ILE A 78 12.27 7.37 -10.68
N GLN A 79 13.13 8.24 -11.21
CA GLN A 79 13.36 9.59 -10.73
C GLN A 79 12.86 10.60 -11.75
N ARG A 80 12.54 11.80 -11.26
CA ARG A 80 12.27 12.97 -12.11
C ARG A 80 13.60 13.56 -12.59
N GLU A 81 13.52 14.50 -13.52
CA GLU A 81 14.68 15.26 -14.03
C GLU A 81 15.46 16.00 -12.91
N ASP A 82 14.78 16.38 -11.83
CA ASP A 82 15.40 17.00 -10.65
C ASP A 82 16.01 15.99 -9.66
N GLY A 83 16.02 14.70 -9.99
CA GLY A 83 16.55 13.61 -9.18
C GLY A 83 15.62 13.11 -8.07
N THR A 84 14.45 13.73 -7.87
CA THR A 84 13.49 13.26 -6.84
C THR A 84 12.83 11.95 -7.24
N GLU A 85 12.60 11.05 -6.26
CA GLU A 85 11.90 9.78 -6.48
C GLU A 85 10.47 10.04 -6.99
N ALA A 86 10.07 9.38 -8.07
CA ALA A 86 8.71 9.40 -8.59
C ALA A 86 7.99 8.08 -8.32
N ILE A 87 8.62 6.96 -8.64
CA ILE A 87 8.08 5.60 -8.43
C ILE A 87 9.21 4.70 -7.93
N THR A 88 8.95 3.90 -6.91
CA THR A 88 9.94 2.95 -6.39
C THR A 88 9.31 1.59 -6.09
N VAL A 89 10.08 0.52 -6.28
CA VAL A 89 9.87 -0.76 -5.62
C VAL A 89 11.03 -0.95 -4.65
N ARG A 90 10.79 -0.68 -3.36
CA ARG A 90 11.83 -0.84 -2.33
C ARG A 90 11.28 -1.23 -0.98
N ALA A 91 12.14 -1.77 -0.11
CA ALA A 91 11.75 -2.08 1.25
C ALA A 91 11.37 -0.80 2.00
N ILE A 92 10.24 -0.87 2.69
CA ILE A 92 9.78 0.14 3.61
C ILE A 92 9.51 -0.58 4.94
N PRO A 93 9.85 0.02 6.09
CA PRO A 93 9.59 -0.59 7.39
C PRO A 93 8.11 -0.97 7.54
N SER A 94 7.82 -2.25 7.82
CA SER A 94 6.47 -2.70 8.16
C SER A 94 6.21 -2.58 9.67
N ALA A 95 4.94 -2.60 10.07
CA ALA A 95 4.58 -2.62 11.49
C ALA A 95 4.97 -3.93 12.22
N LEU A 96 5.48 -4.94 11.49
CA LEU A 96 6.03 -6.17 12.03
C LEU A 96 7.55 -6.11 12.26
N GLY A 97 8.20 -4.99 11.91
CA GLY A 97 9.67 -4.86 12.01
C GLY A 97 10.42 -5.69 10.96
N VAL A 98 9.74 -6.12 9.90
CA VAL A 98 10.33 -6.82 8.76
C VAL A 98 10.28 -5.90 7.55
N ASP A 99 11.40 -5.77 6.86
CA ASP A 99 11.49 -5.04 5.62
C ASP A 99 10.77 -5.78 4.51
N THR A 100 9.69 -5.19 4.03
CA THR A 100 8.90 -5.73 2.93
C THR A 100 8.86 -4.68 1.83
N GLN A 101 9.03 -5.12 0.59
CA GLN A 101 8.99 -4.22 -0.54
C GLN A 101 7.59 -3.69 -0.75
N ALA A 102 7.51 -2.39 -1.00
CA ALA A 102 6.31 -1.72 -1.42
C ALA A 102 6.54 -1.10 -2.80
N VAL A 103 5.50 -1.13 -3.63
CA VAL A 103 5.37 -0.25 -4.79
C VAL A 103 4.88 1.10 -4.25
N SER A 104 5.66 2.15 -4.45
CA SER A 104 5.33 3.48 -3.95
C SER A 104 5.44 4.53 -5.04
N VAL A 105 4.48 5.45 -5.06
CA VAL A 105 4.52 6.69 -5.85
C VAL A 105 4.72 7.84 -4.87
N TRP A 106 5.63 8.74 -5.22
CA TRP A 106 6.09 9.81 -4.34
C TRP A 106 5.75 11.17 -4.93
N ASP A 107 5.43 12.17 -4.09
CA ASP A 107 5.44 13.56 -4.51
C ASP A 107 6.87 14.14 -4.56
N ARG A 108 7.01 15.40 -4.97
CA ARG A 108 8.33 16.08 -5.00
C ARG A 108 8.91 16.36 -3.61
N SER A 109 8.10 16.30 -2.57
CA SER A 109 8.51 16.55 -1.18
C SER A 109 8.94 15.27 -0.47
N GLY A 110 8.87 14.11 -1.13
CA GLY A 110 9.19 12.81 -0.55
C GLY A 110 8.05 12.17 0.25
N ASN A 111 6.80 12.61 0.07
CA ASN A 111 5.64 11.94 0.66
C ASN A 111 5.13 10.83 -0.26
N GLN A 112 4.76 9.69 0.32
CA GLN A 112 4.05 8.64 -0.42
C GLN A 112 2.62 9.10 -0.72
N VAL A 113 2.30 9.22 -2.00
CA VAL A 113 0.94 9.55 -2.46
C VAL A 113 0.12 8.30 -2.80
N LEU A 114 0.80 7.22 -3.16
CA LEU A 114 0.20 5.90 -3.39
C LEU A 114 1.20 4.84 -2.94
N SER A 115 0.74 3.84 -2.19
CA SER A 115 1.54 2.66 -1.85
C SER A 115 0.69 1.43 -1.56
N ASP A 116 1.25 0.24 -1.73
CA ASP A 116 0.68 -1.00 -1.21
C ASP A 116 0.96 -1.17 0.29
N GLU A 117 0.13 -1.96 0.95
CA GLU A 117 0.27 -2.24 2.38
C GLU A 117 1.26 -3.39 2.62
N THR A 118 2.43 -3.04 3.15
CA THR A 118 3.53 -3.99 3.37
C THR A 118 3.33 -4.91 4.57
N THR A 119 2.57 -4.50 5.60
CA THR A 119 2.42 -5.28 6.83
C THR A 119 1.52 -6.49 6.63
N THR A 120 0.42 -6.31 5.92
CA THR A 120 -0.55 -7.38 5.66
C THR A 120 -0.36 -8.05 4.31
N GLY A 121 0.35 -7.40 3.38
CA GLY A 121 0.59 -7.91 2.03
C GLY A 121 -0.63 -7.85 1.11
N TRP A 122 -1.64 -7.04 1.46
CA TRP A 122 -2.84 -6.86 0.62
C TRP A 122 -3.39 -5.44 0.76
N GLY A 123 -3.97 -4.96 -0.33
CA GLY A 123 -4.61 -3.64 -0.35
C GLY A 123 -3.60 -2.50 -0.40
N MET A 124 -4.08 -1.33 -0.01
CA MET A 124 -3.39 -0.05 -0.22
C MET A 124 -2.93 0.55 1.12
N GLY A 125 -1.68 0.99 1.18
CA GLY A 125 -1.12 1.71 2.33
C GLY A 125 -1.50 3.20 2.32
N THR A 126 -1.35 3.86 1.17
CA THR A 126 -1.73 5.27 0.95
C THR A 126 -2.41 5.45 -0.41
N PRO A 127 -3.34 6.42 -0.58
CA PRO A 127 -3.85 7.35 0.43
C PRO A 127 -4.81 6.69 1.42
N TYR A 128 -5.22 7.43 2.46
CA TYR A 128 -6.30 7.01 3.35
C TYR A 128 -7.64 7.21 2.64
N MET A 129 -8.49 6.19 2.68
CA MET A 129 -9.79 6.22 1.98
C MET A 129 -10.91 6.64 2.93
N PRO A 130 -11.75 7.63 2.58
CA PRO A 130 -12.83 8.06 3.45
C PRO A 130 -13.91 6.97 3.57
N LEU A 131 -14.45 6.83 4.78
CA LEU A 131 -15.63 6.01 5.07
C LEU A 131 -16.85 6.93 5.16
N VAL A 132 -17.80 6.77 4.24
CA VAL A 132 -18.99 7.63 4.18
C VAL A 132 -20.10 7.06 5.05
N PHE A 133 -20.26 7.64 6.24
CA PHE A 133 -21.38 7.33 7.11
C PHE A 133 -22.63 8.11 6.70
N ASN A 134 -23.71 7.37 6.46
CA ASN A 134 -25.03 7.92 6.25
C ASN A 134 -25.79 7.94 7.58
N ARG A 135 -26.42 9.07 7.87
CA ARG A 135 -27.34 9.19 9.00
C ARG A 135 -28.59 8.35 8.70
N LEU A 136 -28.97 7.49 9.64
CA LEU A 136 -30.22 6.76 9.59
C LEU A 136 -31.32 7.68 10.12
N VAL A 137 -32.27 8.03 9.26
CA VAL A 137 -33.41 8.87 9.63
C VAL A 137 -34.41 8.00 10.39
N SER A 138 -34.25 7.92 11.71
CA SER A 138 -35.36 7.55 12.59
C SER A 138 -36.24 8.80 12.76
N THR A 139 -37.54 8.64 12.53
CA THR A 139 -38.59 9.67 12.57
C THR A 139 -38.48 10.60 13.78
N GLY A 140 -37.86 11.78 13.61
CA GLY A 140 -38.24 12.99 14.35
C GLY A 140 -37.18 13.74 15.16
N SER A 141 -36.03 13.17 15.55
CA SER A 141 -35.07 13.93 16.38
C SER A 141 -33.60 13.48 16.29
N ASP A 142 -32.69 14.45 16.44
CA ASP A 142 -31.26 14.20 16.68
C ASP A 142 -30.95 13.71 18.09
N VAL A 143 -31.91 13.90 18.98
CA VAL A 143 -31.84 13.46 20.38
C VAL A 143 -32.44 12.06 20.51
N VAL A 144 -31.71 11.18 21.17
CA VAL A 144 -32.11 9.83 21.57
C VAL A 144 -32.53 9.86 23.03
N ASN A 145 -33.75 9.40 23.32
CA ASN A 145 -34.32 9.30 24.67
C ASN A 145 -34.59 7.83 25.07
N ASP A 146 -33.92 6.89 24.42
CA ASP A 146 -34.12 5.45 24.61
C ASP A 146 -32.93 4.84 25.38
N SER A 147 -33.23 3.96 26.33
CA SER A 147 -32.25 3.19 27.09
C SER A 147 -31.65 2.02 26.32
N ASN A 148 -32.25 1.65 25.18
CA ASN A 148 -31.71 0.67 24.25
C ASN A 148 -30.85 1.34 23.17
N PHE A 149 -29.87 0.61 22.65
CA PHE A 149 -29.05 1.08 21.56
C PHE A 149 -29.87 1.28 20.29
N GLN A 150 -29.92 2.52 19.83
CA GLN A 150 -30.57 2.91 18.59
C GLN A 150 -29.52 3.12 17.50
N ASN A 151 -29.72 2.53 16.33
CA ASN A 151 -28.84 2.75 15.17
C ASN A 151 -28.96 4.20 14.69
N ARG A 152 -27.85 4.93 14.63
CA ARG A 152 -27.83 6.35 14.21
C ARG A 152 -27.11 6.58 12.90
N TYR A 153 -26.01 5.89 12.67
CA TYR A 153 -25.26 6.01 11.41
C TYR A 153 -24.89 4.64 10.88
N PHE A 154 -24.79 4.55 9.56
CA PHE A 154 -24.44 3.33 8.84
C PHE A 154 -23.49 3.63 7.68
N CYS A 155 -22.49 2.77 7.48
CA CYS A 155 -21.54 2.87 6.38
C CYS A 155 -21.36 1.49 5.75
N VAL A 156 -21.20 1.46 4.43
CA VAL A 156 -20.75 0.28 3.67
C VAL A 156 -19.52 0.67 2.89
N PHE A 157 -18.49 -0.16 2.94
CA PHE A 157 -17.23 0.10 2.25
C PHE A 157 -16.57 -1.22 1.80
N PRO A 158 -16.06 -1.32 0.57
CA PRO A 158 -15.26 -2.46 0.15
C PRO A 158 -13.89 -2.40 0.84
N ALA A 159 -13.45 -3.47 1.51
CA ALA A 159 -12.17 -3.46 2.21
C ALA A 159 -10.98 -3.24 1.26
N GLN A 160 -10.47 -2.01 1.18
CA GLN A 160 -9.29 -1.67 0.35
C GLN A 160 -8.01 -1.51 1.19
N GLN A 161 -8.16 -1.27 2.50
CA GLN A 161 -7.06 -1.11 3.46
C GLN A 161 -7.41 -1.90 4.74
N PRO A 162 -6.41 -2.35 5.51
CA PRO A 162 -6.65 -3.32 6.60
C PRO A 162 -7.26 -2.73 7.87
N VAL A 163 -7.20 -1.42 8.07
CA VAL A 163 -7.62 -0.76 9.34
C VAL A 163 -8.67 0.30 9.05
N ALA A 164 -9.72 0.34 9.85
CA ALA A 164 -10.70 1.42 9.88
C ALA A 164 -10.52 2.29 11.13
N VAL A 165 -10.70 3.60 10.94
CA VAL A 165 -10.69 4.61 11.98
C VAL A 165 -12.00 5.39 11.90
N VAL A 166 -12.71 5.50 13.02
CA VAL A 166 -13.97 6.25 13.12
C VAL A 166 -13.87 7.19 14.31
N VAL A 167 -14.05 8.49 14.06
CA VAL A 167 -14.06 9.55 15.07
C VAL A 167 -15.49 9.98 15.32
N VAL A 168 -15.92 9.83 16.57
CA VAL A 168 -17.29 10.12 17.01
C VAL A 168 -17.26 11.17 18.09
N GLU A 169 -18.13 12.17 17.98
CA GLU A 169 -18.49 13.08 19.06
C GLU A 169 -19.86 12.68 19.61
N PHE A 170 -20.05 12.76 20.91
CA PHE A 170 -21.30 12.41 21.55
C PHE A 170 -21.52 13.23 22.82
N GLY A 171 -22.79 13.46 23.12
CA GLY A 171 -23.19 14.42 24.15
C GLY A 171 -24.38 13.95 24.95
N ALA A 172 -24.41 14.36 26.22
CA ALA A 172 -25.50 14.10 27.15
C ALA A 172 -26.11 15.41 27.65
N GLY A 173 -27.44 15.47 27.69
CA GLY A 173 -28.18 16.53 28.38
C GLY A 173 -28.04 16.42 29.91
N GLY A 174 -28.41 17.50 30.63
CA GLY A 174 -28.25 17.60 32.07
C GLY A 174 -28.76 16.39 32.86
N GLY A 175 -27.93 15.85 33.74
CA GLY A 175 -28.24 14.69 34.58
C GLY A 175 -28.40 13.37 33.82
N SER A 176 -27.96 13.31 32.56
CA SER A 176 -28.04 12.11 31.72
C SER A 176 -26.67 11.54 31.40
N THR A 177 -26.62 10.27 31.02
CA THR A 177 -25.43 9.61 30.48
C THR A 177 -25.67 9.16 29.05
N CYS A 178 -24.85 9.64 28.12
CA CYS A 178 -24.79 9.16 26.76
C CYS A 178 -23.82 8.00 26.67
N GLU A 179 -24.21 6.92 25.99
CA GLU A 179 -23.31 5.83 25.63
C GLU A 179 -23.42 5.55 24.13
N VAL A 180 -22.26 5.38 23.50
CA VAL A 180 -22.12 5.04 22.09
C VAL A 180 -21.46 3.67 21.95
N LEU A 181 -21.86 2.94 20.90
CA LEU A 181 -21.32 1.63 20.53
C LEU A 181 -21.04 1.63 19.04
N LEU A 182 -19.79 1.37 18.66
CA LEU A 182 -19.41 1.14 17.28
C LEU A 182 -19.30 -0.36 17.01
N GLN A 183 -19.94 -0.81 15.94
CA GLN A 183 -19.93 -2.21 15.52
C GLN A 183 -19.54 -2.35 14.06
N TYR A 184 -18.96 -3.50 13.76
CA TYR A 184 -18.51 -3.89 12.43
C TYR A 184 -18.96 -5.31 12.09
N ARG A 185 -19.15 -5.58 10.80
CA ARG A 185 -19.27 -6.94 10.25
C ARG A 185 -18.83 -6.98 8.78
N THR A 186 -18.54 -8.17 8.27
CA THR A 186 -18.36 -8.39 6.84
C THR A 186 -19.66 -8.85 6.20
N THR A 187 -19.67 -9.00 4.87
CA THR A 187 -20.80 -9.62 4.15
C THR A 187 -20.94 -11.11 4.47
N ASP A 188 -19.85 -11.76 4.85
CA ASP A 188 -19.81 -13.20 5.14
C ASP A 188 -20.29 -13.53 6.56
N THR A 189 -20.50 -12.52 7.41
CA THR A 189 -21.02 -12.69 8.77
C THR A 189 -22.37 -12.02 8.96
N THR A 190 -23.26 -12.69 9.68
CA THR A 190 -24.57 -12.12 10.07
C THR A 190 -24.47 -11.36 11.39
N THR A 191 -23.57 -11.80 12.27
CA THR A 191 -23.32 -11.23 13.60
C THR A 191 -22.48 -9.95 13.53
N TRP A 192 -22.85 -8.98 14.36
CA TRP A 192 -22.08 -7.75 14.56
C TRP A 192 -21.02 -7.96 15.64
N THR A 193 -19.80 -7.50 15.36
CA THR A 193 -18.70 -7.47 16.32
C THR A 193 -18.61 -6.08 16.94
N ASP A 194 -18.58 -6.02 18.27
CA ASP A 194 -18.37 -4.79 19.02
C ASP A 194 -16.91 -4.35 18.87
N ILE A 195 -16.70 -3.16 18.29
CA ILE A 195 -15.38 -2.53 18.25
C ILE A 195 -15.07 -1.89 19.60
N GLY A 196 -16.08 -1.28 20.21
CA GLY A 196 -15.96 -0.71 21.54
C GLY A 196 -17.11 0.22 21.89
N THR A 197 -17.17 0.57 23.17
CA THR A 197 -18.11 1.52 23.74
C THR A 197 -17.41 2.74 24.33
N ALA A 198 -18.11 3.86 24.39
CA ALA A 198 -17.67 5.05 25.11
C ALA A 198 -18.88 5.75 25.73
N SER A 199 -18.69 6.47 26.83
CA SER A 199 -19.77 7.15 27.52
C SER A 199 -19.34 8.48 28.13
N VAL A 200 -20.30 9.39 28.27
CA VAL A 200 -20.13 10.70 28.92
C VAL A 200 -21.37 10.98 29.76
N THR A 201 -21.15 11.48 30.97
CA THR A 201 -22.22 11.85 31.91
C THR A 201 -22.19 13.35 32.13
N ALA A 202 -23.35 13.99 32.00
CA ALA A 202 -23.48 15.41 32.27
C ALA A 202 -23.90 15.67 33.72
N ALA A 203 -23.44 16.79 34.28
CA ALA A 203 -23.95 17.25 35.58
C ALA A 203 -25.44 17.64 35.46
N PRO A 204 -26.20 17.70 36.56
CA PRO A 204 -27.66 17.92 36.49
C PRO A 204 -28.11 19.16 35.70
N THR A 205 -27.31 20.22 35.69
CA THR A 205 -27.65 21.53 35.10
C THR A 205 -26.80 21.93 33.90
N SER A 206 -25.97 21.02 33.36
CA SER A 206 -25.11 21.31 32.21
C SER A 206 -25.14 20.20 31.17
N THR A 207 -24.74 20.50 29.94
CA THR A 207 -24.48 19.48 28.92
C THR A 207 -23.02 19.03 29.00
N ALA A 208 -22.75 17.76 28.74
CA ALA A 208 -21.39 17.26 28.59
C ALA A 208 -21.19 16.65 27.21
N TRP A 209 -20.01 16.88 26.64
CA TRP A 209 -19.60 16.38 25.34
C TRP A 209 -18.27 15.65 25.46
N ALA A 210 -18.10 14.60 24.67
CA ALA A 210 -16.85 13.86 24.56
C ALA A 210 -16.64 13.42 23.11
N ALA A 211 -15.37 13.22 22.75
CA ALA A 211 -14.99 12.63 21.48
C ALA A 211 -14.21 11.34 21.71
N LYS A 212 -14.41 10.36 20.83
CA LYS A 212 -13.70 9.08 20.83
C LYS A 212 -13.28 8.71 19.42
N GLN A 213 -12.01 8.37 19.26
CA GLN A 213 -11.51 7.66 18.10
C GLN A 213 -11.55 6.15 18.36
N PHE A 214 -12.26 5.44 17.51
CA PHE A 214 -12.24 3.98 17.42
C PHE A 214 -11.28 3.57 16.30
N VAL A 215 -10.38 2.65 16.59
CA VAL A 215 -9.45 2.06 15.62
C VAL A 215 -9.68 0.57 15.65
N THR A 216 -9.94 -0.04 14.49
CA THR A 216 -10.19 -1.48 14.39
C THR A 216 -9.49 -2.07 13.17
N PRO A 217 -8.79 -3.19 13.31
CA PRO A 217 -8.48 -4.05 12.17
C PRO A 217 -9.77 -4.57 11.55
N LEU A 218 -9.77 -4.75 10.23
CA LEU A 218 -10.87 -5.38 9.50
C LEU A 218 -10.72 -6.90 9.55
N HIS A 219 -10.92 -7.48 10.74
CA HIS A 219 -10.87 -8.92 10.95
C HIS A 219 -11.85 -9.64 10.00
N GLY A 220 -11.38 -10.75 9.40
CA GLY A 220 -12.13 -11.55 8.43
C GLY A 220 -12.44 -10.85 7.09
N ALA A 221 -11.96 -9.63 6.83
CA ALA A 221 -12.18 -8.97 5.55
C ALA A 221 -11.11 -9.39 4.52
N ALA A 222 -11.56 -9.94 3.39
CA ALA A 222 -10.73 -10.10 2.20
C ALA A 222 -10.70 -8.80 1.36
N TYR A 223 -9.72 -8.69 0.45
CA TYR A 223 -9.63 -7.55 -0.45
C TYR A 223 -10.95 -7.36 -1.24
N LEU A 224 -11.48 -6.14 -1.21
CA LEU A 224 -12.75 -5.71 -1.77
C LEU A 224 -14.01 -6.37 -1.19
N LEU A 225 -13.89 -7.17 -0.12
CA LEU A 225 -15.07 -7.70 0.56
C LEU A 225 -15.85 -6.53 1.20
N PRO A 226 -17.17 -6.40 0.95
CA PRO A 226 -17.93 -5.32 1.57
C PRO A 226 -18.02 -5.51 3.08
N CYS A 227 -17.68 -4.44 3.78
CA CYS A 227 -17.70 -4.29 5.22
C CYS A 227 -18.78 -3.31 5.62
N TYR A 228 -19.48 -3.59 6.71
CA TYR A 228 -20.54 -2.76 7.25
C TYR A 228 -20.12 -2.21 8.60
N PHE A 229 -20.35 -0.93 8.80
CA PHE A 229 -20.20 -0.27 10.10
C PHE A 229 -21.52 0.33 10.52
N ARG A 230 -21.81 0.27 11.83
CA ARG A 230 -22.91 1.03 12.40
C ARG A 230 -22.50 1.67 13.72
N LEU A 231 -22.94 2.91 13.90
CA LEU A 231 -22.85 3.62 15.17
C LEU A 231 -24.21 3.58 15.85
N GLN A 232 -24.23 3.09 17.07
CA GLN A 232 -25.40 3.07 17.92
C GLN A 232 -25.24 4.03 19.10
N VAL A 233 -26.35 4.58 19.58
CA VAL A 233 -26.39 5.51 20.70
C VAL A 233 -27.53 5.11 21.62
N ARG A 234 -27.33 5.25 22.93
CA ARG A 234 -28.41 5.15 23.93
C ARG A 234 -28.25 6.16 25.05
N GLN A 235 -29.37 6.51 25.64
CA GLN A 235 -29.42 7.21 26.92
C GLN A 235 -29.31 6.18 28.04
N LYS A 236 -28.09 5.97 28.53
CA LYS A 236 -27.80 4.98 29.58
C LYS A 236 -28.48 5.32 30.91
N SER A 237 -28.68 6.61 31.19
CA SER A 237 -29.40 7.12 32.36
C SER A 237 -29.91 8.56 32.13
N GLY A 238 -30.81 9.02 33.01
CA GLY A 238 -31.41 10.37 32.97
C GLY A 238 -32.63 10.48 32.04
N THR A 239 -33.09 11.71 31.79
CA THR A 239 -34.26 12.00 30.92
C THR A 239 -34.07 13.18 29.96
N SER A 240 -32.89 13.81 29.94
CA SER A 240 -32.62 15.04 29.16
C SER A 240 -32.14 14.77 27.73
N GLY A 241 -32.09 13.50 27.33
CA GLY A 241 -31.70 13.06 25.99
C GLY A 241 -30.20 13.10 25.71
N VAL A 242 -29.81 12.38 24.65
CA VAL A 242 -28.41 12.23 24.24
C VAL A 242 -28.26 12.27 22.72
N MET A 243 -27.07 12.53 22.21
CA MET A 243 -26.82 12.62 20.76
C MET A 243 -25.40 12.17 20.40
N ALA A 244 -25.20 11.84 19.13
CA ALA A 244 -23.88 11.56 18.59
C ALA A 244 -23.75 11.97 17.11
N HIS A 245 -22.52 12.28 16.71
CA HIS A 245 -22.12 12.68 15.39
C HIS A 245 -20.85 11.93 14.98
N VAL A 246 -20.80 11.48 13.72
CA VAL A 246 -19.55 11.00 13.13
C VAL A 246 -18.82 12.22 12.59
N LEU A 247 -17.70 12.59 13.20
CA LEU A 247 -16.90 13.75 12.79
C LEU A 247 -16.07 13.44 11.54
N GLY A 248 -15.59 12.19 11.44
CA GLY A 248 -14.79 11.72 10.33
C GLY A 248 -14.55 10.23 10.45
N ALA A 249 -14.40 9.57 9.32
CA ALA A 249 -14.06 8.15 9.27
C ALA A 249 -13.26 7.87 8.01
N PHE A 250 -12.27 6.99 8.13
CA PHE A 250 -11.37 6.62 7.04
C PHE A 250 -10.74 5.26 7.29
N THR A 251 -10.28 4.61 6.23
CA THR A 251 -9.39 3.46 6.32
C THR A 251 -7.95 3.89 6.12
N ARG A 252 -7.01 3.06 6.58
CA ARG A 252 -5.57 3.29 6.42
C ARG A 252 -4.77 1.99 6.47
N ALA A 253 -3.49 2.13 6.14
CA ALA A 253 -2.41 1.19 6.43
C ALA A 253 -2.35 0.75 7.89
N THR A 254 -1.70 -0.39 8.12
CA THR A 254 -1.39 -0.88 9.47
C THR A 254 -0.27 -0.03 10.08
N ALA A 255 -0.49 0.55 11.25
CA ALA A 255 0.54 1.34 11.97
C ALA A 255 1.23 0.55 13.08
N SER A 256 0.61 -0.52 13.60
CA SER A 256 1.18 -1.32 14.68
C SER A 256 0.82 -2.80 14.57
N LYS A 257 1.57 -3.67 15.25
CA LYS A 257 1.32 -5.12 15.23
C LYS A 257 -0.08 -5.51 15.72
N SER A 258 -0.67 -4.76 16.66
CA SER A 258 -2.03 -4.99 17.14
C SER A 258 -3.11 -4.63 16.12
N GLU A 259 -2.73 -3.91 15.06
CA GLU A 259 -3.64 -3.49 13.99
C GLU A 259 -3.74 -4.51 12.84
N VAL A 260 -2.99 -5.61 12.89
CA VAL A 260 -2.98 -6.63 11.83
C VAL A 260 -4.29 -7.44 11.87
N PRO A 261 -5.06 -7.50 10.76
CA PRO A 261 -6.29 -8.30 10.69
C PRO A 261 -6.06 -9.81 10.90
N ASP A 262 -7.10 -10.47 11.40
CA ASP A 262 -7.14 -11.90 11.71
C ASP A 262 -8.42 -12.53 11.13
N PRO A 263 -8.37 -13.70 10.43
CA PRO A 263 -7.15 -14.30 9.89
C PRO A 263 -6.42 -13.33 8.96
N ARG A 264 -5.10 -13.42 8.92
CA ARG A 264 -4.33 -12.72 7.89
C ARG A 264 -4.82 -13.23 6.54
N PRO A 265 -5.27 -12.35 5.64
CA PRO A 265 -5.68 -12.81 4.33
C PRO A 265 -4.49 -13.46 3.63
N THR A 266 -4.74 -14.63 3.06
CA THR A 266 -3.74 -15.40 2.35
C THR A 266 -3.44 -14.68 1.03
N SER A 267 -2.24 -14.12 0.89
CA SER A 267 -1.80 -13.51 -0.37
C SER A 267 -1.66 -14.62 -1.43
N LEU A 268 -2.63 -14.74 -2.33
CA LEU A 268 -2.66 -15.73 -3.42
C LEU A 268 -1.77 -15.35 -4.61
N ALA A 269 -0.75 -14.51 -4.45
CA ALA A 269 0.14 -14.16 -5.54
C ALA A 269 1.02 -15.38 -5.90
N ARG A 270 0.72 -15.99 -7.05
CA ARG A 270 1.49 -17.09 -7.63
C ARG A 270 2.86 -16.54 -8.00
N ALA A 271 3.90 -16.90 -7.26
CA ALA A 271 5.26 -16.63 -7.69
C ALA A 271 5.49 -17.38 -9.02
N THR A 272 5.72 -16.65 -10.11
CA THR A 272 6.14 -17.26 -11.36
C THR A 272 7.53 -17.84 -11.10
N ALA A 273 7.67 -19.17 -11.22
CA ALA A 273 8.96 -19.81 -11.03
C ALA A 273 10.00 -19.19 -11.97
N PRO A 274 11.25 -18.96 -11.52
CA PRO A 274 12.29 -18.46 -12.40
C PRO A 274 12.47 -19.44 -13.56
N GLN A 275 12.51 -18.90 -14.79
CA GLN A 275 12.80 -19.68 -15.99
C GLN A 275 14.20 -20.30 -15.82
N ALA A 276 14.29 -21.62 -15.85
CA ALA A 276 15.56 -22.33 -15.71
C ALA A 276 16.55 -21.80 -16.76
N ALA A 277 17.79 -21.54 -16.34
CA ALA A 277 18.83 -21.14 -17.28
C ALA A 277 18.97 -22.25 -18.36
N PRO A 278 19.09 -21.89 -19.65
CA PRO A 278 19.37 -22.88 -20.67
C PRO A 278 20.68 -23.59 -20.30
N SER A 279 20.65 -24.92 -20.26
CA SER A 279 21.83 -25.73 -20.03
C SER A 279 22.83 -25.45 -21.15
N SER A 280 24.01 -24.94 -20.80
CA SER A 280 25.13 -24.82 -21.72
C SER A 280 25.65 -26.24 -22.01
N THR A 281 25.09 -26.87 -23.03
CA THR A 281 25.72 -28.00 -23.71
C THR A 281 26.38 -27.45 -24.96
N ASP A 282 27.67 -27.13 -24.84
CA ASP A 282 28.66 -27.15 -25.93
C ASP A 282 29.71 -28.20 -25.56
#